data_AF-A0A183NZ47-F1
#
_entry.id   AF-A0A183NZ47-F1
#
_cell.length_a   1.000
_cell.length_b   1.000
_cell.length_c   1.000
_cell.angle_alpha   90.00
_cell.angle_beta   90.00
_cell.angle_gamma   90.00
#
_symmetry.space_group_name_H-M   'P 1'
#
loop_
_entity.id
_entity.type
_entity.pdbx_description
1 polymer ?
#
loop_
_entity_poly.entity_id
_entity_poly.type
_entity_poly.pdbx_seq_one_letter_code
_entity_poly.pdbx_strand_id
1 'polypeptide(L)'
;MELIRYSQNLLNVYKRHQAISSNQLGYYCKLVEYELIREVILDLAYEYELNLLTSYESDLYCTVARIWTECHVSKGIEETCFYSKEEHENKIMDDILSILHTRMEKKLNERLGFIELTNSRCVLQKEVKELETLLATYDNKDGEYHKLVKRYVDCQQQLSLRSTLLHDNDTIQLNRRSHKNFSSRRSLSVDVITRK
;
A
#
# COMPACT_ATOMS: atom_id res chain seq x y z
N MET A 1 25.98 -12.64 11.89
CA MET A 1 25.05 -11.53 12.20
C MET A 1 23.81 -11.53 11.29
N GLU A 2 23.91 -11.96 10.03
CA GLU A 2 22.78 -11.89 9.08
C GLU A 2 21.71 -12.97 9.25
N LEU A 3 22.07 -14.18 9.70
CA LEU A 3 21.11 -15.23 10.09
C LEU A 3 20.17 -14.78 11.23
N ILE A 4 20.67 -13.96 12.15
CA ILE A 4 19.85 -13.39 13.24
C ILE A 4 18.89 -12.34 12.67
N ARG A 5 19.32 -11.53 11.71
CA ARG A 5 18.47 -10.55 11.04
C ARG A 5 17.40 -11.21 10.15
N TYR A 6 17.75 -12.27 9.44
CA TYR A 6 16.82 -13.05 8.62
C TYR A 6 15.77 -13.77 9.48
N SER A 7 16.19 -14.40 10.58
CA SER A 7 15.27 -15.02 11.54
C SER A 7 14.35 -14.00 12.23
N GLN A 8 14.83 -12.78 12.52
CA GLN A 8 13.98 -11.68 12.99
C GLN A 8 13.00 -11.15 11.94
N ASN A 9 13.36 -11.14 10.66
CA ASN A 9 12.47 -10.73 9.59
C ASN A 9 11.42 -11.81 9.25
N LEU A 10 11.78 -13.10 9.29
CA LEU A 10 10.84 -14.21 9.33
C LEU A 10 9.88 -14.09 10.53
N LEU A 11 10.41 -13.73 11.71
CA LEU A 11 9.61 -13.47 12.90
C LEU A 11 8.60 -12.35 12.69
N ASN A 12 8.96 -11.27 11.98
CA ASN A 12 8.03 -10.18 11.67
C ASN A 12 6.95 -10.57 10.64
N VAL A 13 7.27 -11.46 9.70
CA VAL A 13 6.27 -12.06 8.78
C VAL A 13 5.31 -12.99 9.53
N TYR A 14 5.84 -13.79 10.47
CA TYR A 14 5.04 -14.72 11.28
C TYR A 14 4.31 -14.08 12.46
N LYS A 15 4.74 -12.91 12.95
CA LYS A 15 4.13 -12.17 14.07
C LYS A 15 2.69 -11.71 13.83
N ARG A 16 2.12 -11.93 12.65
CA ARG A 16 0.66 -11.83 12.48
C ARG A 16 -0.09 -12.96 13.20
N HIS A 17 0.56 -14.08 13.54
CA HIS A 17 -0.01 -15.13 14.37
C HIS A 17 1.04 -15.80 15.29
N GLN A 18 0.93 -15.52 16.61
CA GLN A 18 1.51 -16.27 17.74
C GLN A 18 3.01 -16.04 18.06
N ALA A 19 3.32 -15.94 19.36
CA ALA A 19 4.68 -15.80 19.88
C ALA A 19 5.44 -17.13 19.75
N ILE A 20 6.55 -17.13 19.00
CA ILE A 20 7.41 -18.29 18.76
C ILE A 20 8.37 -18.46 19.94
N SER A 21 8.46 -19.66 20.52
CA SER A 21 9.42 -19.95 21.60
C SER A 21 10.85 -20.03 21.08
N SER A 22 11.85 -19.85 21.96
CA SER A 22 13.27 -19.93 21.58
C SER A 22 13.64 -21.27 20.93
N ASN A 23 13.06 -22.39 21.40
CA ASN A 23 13.27 -23.71 20.82
C ASN A 23 12.67 -23.84 19.41
N GLN A 24 11.50 -23.24 19.18
CA GLN A 24 10.89 -23.21 17.86
C GLN A 24 11.71 -22.36 16.88
N LEU A 25 12.23 -21.20 17.34
CA LEU A 25 13.12 -20.37 16.53
C LEU A 25 14.38 -21.13 16.09
N GLY A 26 15.02 -21.85 17.02
CA GLY A 26 16.18 -22.68 16.73
C GLY A 26 15.88 -23.77 15.69
N TYR A 27 14.72 -24.43 15.78
CA TYR A 27 14.27 -25.42 14.80
C TYR A 27 14.08 -24.79 13.41
N TYR A 28 13.37 -23.65 13.33
CA TYR A 28 13.14 -22.99 12.04
C TYR A 28 14.42 -22.46 11.40
N CYS A 29 15.38 -21.96 12.18
CA CYS A 29 16.67 -21.56 11.64
C CYS A 29 17.40 -22.73 10.96
N LYS A 30 17.42 -23.90 11.60
CA LYS A 30 18.03 -25.11 11.02
C LYS A 30 17.30 -25.61 9.77
N LEU A 31 15.97 -25.53 9.77
CA LEU A 31 15.17 -25.90 8.60
C LEU A 31 15.48 -24.99 7.41
N VAL A 32 15.52 -23.67 7.63
CA VAL A 32 15.89 -22.68 6.61
C VAL A 32 17.29 -22.94 6.08
N GLU A 33 18.25 -23.17 6.98
CA GLU A 33 19.64 -23.48 6.61
C GLU A 33 19.72 -24.72 5.71
N TYR A 34 19.04 -25.80 6.11
CA TYR A 34 18.95 -27.02 5.32
C TYR A 34 18.30 -26.80 3.95
N GLU A 35 17.20 -26.05 3.88
CA GLU A 35 16.54 -25.72 2.62
C GLU A 35 17.45 -24.92 1.69
N LEU A 36 18.21 -23.96 2.23
CA LEU A 36 19.15 -23.16 1.46
C LEU A 36 20.30 -24.00 0.92
N ILE A 37 20.89 -24.89 1.75
CA ILE A 37 21.94 -25.81 1.30
C ILE A 37 21.40 -26.69 0.17
N ARG A 38 20.21 -27.28 0.36
CA ARG A 38 19.55 -28.11 -0.67
C ARG A 38 19.35 -27.35 -1.98
N GLU A 39 18.88 -26.12 -1.91
CA GLU A 39 18.65 -25.29 -3.10
C GLU A 39 19.96 -24.94 -3.81
N VAL A 40 21.01 -24.58 -3.08
CA VAL A 40 22.34 -24.30 -3.65
C VAL A 40 22.92 -25.53 -4.35
N ILE A 41 22.78 -26.72 -3.76
CA ILE A 41 23.24 -27.97 -4.36
C ILE A 41 22.49 -28.27 -5.67
N LEU A 42 21.18 -28.00 -5.71
CA LEU A 42 20.39 -28.16 -6.93
C LEU A 42 20.80 -27.17 -8.03
N ASP A 43 21.09 -25.92 -7.67
CA ASP A 43 21.61 -24.92 -8.63
C ASP A 43 22.98 -25.34 -9.17
N LEU A 44 23.88 -25.80 -8.29
CA LEU A 44 25.19 -26.33 -8.70
C LEU A 44 25.04 -27.55 -9.62
N ALA A 45 24.09 -28.45 -9.35
CA ALA A 45 23.79 -29.58 -10.22
C ALA A 45 23.32 -29.12 -11.59
N TYR A 46 22.42 -28.14 -11.63
CA TYR A 46 21.92 -27.57 -12.89
C TYR A 46 23.05 -26.89 -13.69
N GLU A 47 23.90 -26.10 -13.04
CA GLU A 47 25.04 -25.44 -13.68
C GLU A 47 26.10 -26.44 -14.16
N TYR A 48 26.33 -27.52 -13.41
CA TYR A 48 27.23 -28.61 -13.79
C TYR A 48 26.75 -29.29 -15.07
N GLU A 49 25.48 -29.70 -15.14
CA GLU A 49 24.88 -30.34 -16.32
C GLU A 49 24.92 -29.44 -17.57
N LEU A 50 24.86 -28.12 -17.37
CA LEU A 50 24.96 -27.13 -18.44
C LEU A 50 26.40 -26.72 -18.79
N ASN A 51 27.41 -27.31 -18.14
CA ASN A 51 28.83 -26.92 -18.28
C ASN A 51 29.08 -25.41 -18.01
N LEU A 52 28.35 -24.83 -17.07
CA LEU A 52 28.50 -23.44 -16.64
C LEU A 52 29.52 -23.28 -15.51
N LEU A 53 29.84 -24.38 -14.81
CA LEU A 53 30.88 -24.42 -13.78
C LEU A 53 32.27 -24.49 -14.41
N THR A 54 33.26 -23.87 -13.76
CA THR A 54 34.66 -24.14 -14.08
C THR A 54 35.01 -25.60 -13.75
N SER A 55 36.13 -26.10 -14.29
CA SER A 55 36.64 -27.44 -13.94
C SER A 55 36.83 -27.59 -12.43
N TYR A 56 37.30 -26.53 -11.75
CA TYR A 56 37.50 -26.55 -10.31
C TYR A 56 36.19 -26.60 -9.54
N GLU A 57 35.21 -25.76 -9.88
CA GLU A 57 33.90 -25.76 -9.25
C GLU A 57 33.14 -27.07 -9.49
N SER A 58 33.36 -27.70 -10.65
CA SER A 58 32.83 -29.02 -10.97
C SER A 58 33.35 -30.09 -10.01
N ASP A 59 34.65 -30.07 -9.68
CA ASP A 59 35.25 -31.01 -8.72
C ASP A 59 34.71 -30.77 -7.29
N LEU A 60 34.55 -29.49 -6.90
CA LEU A 60 33.91 -29.13 -5.63
C LEU A 60 32.46 -29.61 -5.58
N TYR A 61 31.68 -29.39 -6.63
CA TYR A 61 30.29 -29.86 -6.72
C TYR A 61 30.21 -31.39 -6.60
N CYS A 62 31.02 -32.14 -7.35
CA CYS A 62 31.05 -33.60 -7.26
C CYS A 62 31.33 -34.09 -5.83
N THR A 63 32.23 -33.41 -5.13
CA THR A 63 32.55 -33.70 -3.73
C THR A 63 31.35 -33.41 -2.82
N VAL A 64 30.72 -32.23 -2.95
CA VAL A 64 29.52 -31.85 -2.20
C VAL A 64 28.36 -32.82 -2.45
N ALA A 65 28.11 -33.19 -3.71
CA ALA A 65 27.04 -34.11 -4.09
C ALA A 65 27.24 -35.50 -3.47
N ARG A 66 28.49 -35.99 -3.43
CA ARG A 66 28.84 -37.23 -2.73
C ARG A 66 28.53 -37.13 -1.24
N ILE A 67 29.03 -36.09 -0.55
CA ILE A 67 28.80 -35.86 0.88
C ILE A 67 27.29 -35.79 1.16
N TRP A 68 26.56 -35.00 0.39
CA TRP A 68 25.12 -34.84 0.52
C TRP A 68 24.39 -36.18 0.37
N THR A 69 24.76 -36.98 -0.64
CA THR A 69 24.14 -38.28 -0.89
C THR A 69 24.42 -39.26 0.25
N GLU A 70 25.66 -39.32 0.73
CA GLU A 70 26.05 -40.17 1.87
C GLU A 70 25.26 -39.82 3.13
N CYS A 71 25.11 -38.52 3.44
CA CYS A 71 24.33 -38.08 4.61
C CYS A 71 22.84 -38.45 4.54
N HIS A 72 22.26 -38.63 3.34
CA HIS A 72 20.81 -38.84 3.16
C HIS A 72 20.42 -40.28 2.78
N VAL A 73 21.33 -41.05 2.20
CA VAL A 73 21.04 -42.40 1.65
C VAL A 73 21.68 -43.51 2.47
N SER A 74 22.84 -43.27 3.12
CA SER A 74 23.55 -44.31 3.86
C SER A 74 22.90 -44.59 5.22
N LYS A 75 22.46 -45.83 5.46
CA LYS A 75 21.88 -46.29 6.74
C LYS A 75 22.89 -46.51 7.87
N GLY A 76 24.19 -46.33 7.60
CA GLY A 76 25.26 -46.43 8.57
C GLY A 76 26.27 -45.34 8.31
N ILE A 77 26.17 -44.23 9.04
CA ILE A 77 27.25 -43.25 9.12
C ILE A 77 28.22 -43.85 10.12
N GLU A 78 29.15 -44.69 9.65
CA GLU A 78 30.41 -44.78 10.36
C GLU A 78 31.06 -43.41 10.22
N GLU A 79 31.40 -42.76 11.34
CA GLU A 79 32.05 -41.43 11.43
C GLU A 79 33.46 -41.40 10.78
N THR A 80 33.76 -42.31 9.86
CA THR A 80 35.08 -42.64 9.37
C THR A 80 35.49 -41.89 8.09
N CYS A 81 34.59 -41.11 7.46
CA CYS A 81 34.91 -40.52 6.15
C CYS A 81 35.48 -39.08 6.15
N PHE A 82 35.56 -38.38 7.29
CA PHE A 82 35.86 -36.92 7.28
C PHE A 82 37.10 -36.45 8.05
N TYR A 83 37.89 -37.33 8.65
CA TYR A 83 39.10 -36.92 9.37
C TYR A 83 40.32 -37.75 8.96
N SER A 84 40.67 -37.69 7.69
CA SER A 84 42.04 -37.94 7.26
C SER A 84 42.83 -36.63 7.45
N LYS A 85 43.96 -36.69 8.14
CA LYS A 85 44.77 -35.53 8.54
C LYS A 85 45.72 -35.13 7.40
N GLU A 86 45.20 -34.64 6.29
CA GLU A 86 46.03 -34.09 5.19
C GLU A 86 45.72 -32.61 4.95
N GLU A 87 46.75 -31.75 4.91
CA GLU A 87 46.61 -30.29 4.70
C GLU A 87 45.86 -29.93 3.40
N HIS A 88 45.92 -30.81 2.39
CA HIS A 88 45.20 -30.63 1.13
C HIS A 88 43.69 -30.87 1.24
N GLU A 89 43.24 -31.78 2.12
CA GLU A 89 41.81 -32.05 2.34
C GLU A 89 41.13 -30.89 3.09
N ASN A 90 41.84 -30.27 4.03
CA ASN A 90 41.35 -29.08 4.74
C ASN A 90 41.07 -27.92 3.77
N LYS A 91 41.95 -27.68 2.81
CA LYS A 91 41.77 -26.62 1.81
C LYS A 91 40.54 -26.86 0.92
N ILE A 92 40.32 -28.10 0.49
CA ILE A 92 39.14 -28.47 -0.34
C ILE A 92 37.86 -28.23 0.46
N MET A 93 37.84 -28.63 1.74
CA MET A 93 36.68 -28.39 2.61
C MET A 93 36.43 -26.90 2.85
N ASP A 94 37.48 -26.10 3.05
CA ASP A 94 37.36 -24.65 3.18
C ASP A 94 36.78 -24.01 1.91
N ASP A 95 37.21 -24.45 0.73
CA ASP A 95 36.70 -23.96 -0.55
C ASP A 95 35.24 -24.39 -0.80
N ILE A 96 34.85 -25.61 -0.39
CA ILE A 96 33.46 -26.08 -0.38
C ILE A 96 32.59 -25.21 0.53
N LEU A 97 33.05 -24.94 1.75
CA LEU A 97 32.31 -24.09 2.68
C LEU A 97 32.18 -22.68 2.13
N SER A 98 33.24 -22.13 1.52
CA SER A 98 33.26 -20.80 0.92
C SER A 98 32.23 -20.66 -0.22
N ILE A 99 32.17 -21.62 -1.15
CA ILE A 99 31.21 -21.56 -2.27
C ILE A 99 29.77 -21.73 -1.78
N LEU A 100 29.52 -22.65 -0.83
CA LEU A 100 28.19 -22.86 -0.26
C LEU A 100 27.74 -21.62 0.51
N HIS A 101 28.58 -21.07 1.39
CA HIS A 101 28.25 -19.85 2.15
C HIS A 101 27.93 -18.67 1.23
N THR A 102 28.78 -18.40 0.24
CA THR A 102 28.59 -17.29 -0.70
C THR A 102 27.24 -17.41 -1.44
N ARG A 103 26.92 -18.61 -1.94
CA ARG A 103 25.67 -18.85 -2.68
C ARG A 103 24.45 -18.84 -1.77
N MET A 104 24.55 -19.38 -0.56
CA MET A 104 23.48 -19.32 0.45
C MET A 104 23.19 -17.89 0.86
N GLU A 105 24.21 -17.06 1.10
CA GLU A 105 24.06 -15.65 1.47
C GLU A 105 23.34 -14.88 0.36
N LYS A 106 23.71 -15.11 -0.90
CA LYS A 106 23.00 -14.52 -2.05
C LYS A 106 21.50 -14.87 -2.04
N LYS A 107 21.16 -16.16 -1.92
CA LYS A 107 19.76 -16.61 -1.86
C LYS A 107 19.01 -16.05 -0.66
N LEU A 108 19.68 -15.99 0.50
CA LEU A 108 19.10 -15.42 1.71
C LEU A 108 18.74 -13.94 1.50
N ASN A 109 19.64 -13.17 0.89
CA ASN A 109 19.44 -11.76 0.58
C ASN A 109 18.31 -11.55 -0.43
N GLU A 110 18.21 -12.40 -1.45
CA GLU A 110 17.09 -12.39 -2.42
C GLU A 110 15.74 -12.62 -1.71
N ARG A 111 15.66 -13.65 -0.86
CA ARG A 111 14.45 -13.94 -0.06
C ARG A 111 14.11 -12.78 0.88
N LEU A 112 15.11 -12.18 1.52
CA LEU A 112 14.93 -11.04 2.42
C LEU A 112 14.38 -9.82 1.67
N GLY A 113 14.96 -9.49 0.51
CA GLY A 113 14.50 -8.40 -0.33
C GLY A 113 13.06 -8.60 -0.79
N PHE A 114 12.68 -9.82 -1.17
CA PHE A 114 11.30 -10.13 -1.55
C PHE A 114 10.30 -9.91 -0.39
N ILE A 115 10.68 -10.30 0.83
CA ILE A 115 9.87 -10.09 2.03
C ILE A 115 9.69 -8.59 2.31
N GLU A 116 10.77 -7.82 2.27
CA GLU A 116 10.74 -6.37 2.50
C GLU A 116 9.85 -5.65 1.48
N LEU A 117 9.98 -5.99 0.19
CA LEU A 117 9.14 -5.45 -0.87
C LEU A 117 7.66 -5.84 -0.69
N THR A 118 7.38 -7.08 -0.30
CA THR A 118 6.01 -7.55 -0.07
C THR A 118 5.36 -6.82 1.10
N ASN A 119 6.11 -6.58 2.18
CA ASN A 119 5.63 -5.81 3.32
C ASN A 119 5.34 -4.35 2.94
N SER A 120 6.26 -3.70 2.22
CA SER A 120 6.07 -2.32 1.72
C SER A 120 4.83 -2.21 0.84
N ARG A 121 4.66 -3.14 -0.12
CA ARG A 121 3.48 -3.21 -0.98
C ARG A 121 2.18 -3.34 -0.19
N CYS A 122 2.17 -4.16 0.87
CA CYS A 122 0.99 -4.33 1.72
C CYS A 122 0.59 -3.03 2.44
N VAL A 123 1.57 -2.26 2.92
CA VAL A 123 1.32 -0.95 3.58
C VAL A 123 0.75 0.03 2.58
N LEU A 124 1.39 0.19 1.42
CA LEU A 124 0.94 1.10 0.37
C LEU A 124 -0.46 0.75 -0.15
N GLN A 125 -0.76 -0.54 -0.32
CA GLN A 125 -2.10 -0.97 -0.72
C GLN A 125 -3.19 -0.61 0.30
N LYS A 126 -2.85 -0.60 1.59
CA LYS A 126 -3.78 -0.17 2.63
C LYS A 126 -4.04 1.34 2.54
N GLU A 127 -2.97 2.12 2.38
CA GLU A 127 -3.06 3.58 2.23
C GLU A 127 -3.84 3.99 0.98
N VAL A 128 -3.61 3.32 -0.16
CA VAL A 128 -4.39 3.56 -1.39
C VAL A 128 -5.88 3.32 -1.16
N LYS A 129 -6.26 2.24 -0.48
CA LYS A 129 -7.68 1.98 -0.15
C LYS A 129 -8.27 3.06 0.76
N GLU A 130 -7.51 3.52 1.75
CA GLU A 130 -7.94 4.61 2.63
C GLU A 130 -8.17 5.90 1.83
N LEU A 131 -7.25 6.25 0.90
CA LEU A 131 -7.38 7.41 0.02
C LEU A 131 -8.57 7.29 -0.95
N GLU A 132 -8.82 6.12 -1.53
CA GLU A 132 -9.99 5.87 -2.39
C GLU A 132 -11.30 6.10 -1.62
N THR A 133 -11.38 5.64 -0.37
CA THR A 133 -12.57 5.88 0.46
C THR A 133 -12.76 7.35 0.81
N LEU A 134 -11.66 8.07 1.06
CA LEU A 134 -11.70 9.51 1.35
C LEU A 134 -12.15 10.30 0.12
N LEU A 135 -11.64 9.95 -1.07
CA LEU A 135 -12.03 10.59 -2.32
C LEU A 135 -13.53 10.40 -2.60
N ALA A 136 -14.04 9.18 -2.47
CA ALA A 136 -15.48 8.92 -2.63
C ALA A 136 -16.33 9.71 -1.62
N THR A 137 -15.83 9.90 -0.40
CA THR A 137 -16.50 10.72 0.61
C THR A 137 -16.50 12.20 0.22
N TYR A 138 -15.39 12.69 -0.32
CA TYR A 138 -15.27 14.07 -0.80
C TYR A 138 -16.23 14.35 -1.96
N ASP A 139 -16.26 13.48 -2.97
CA ASP A 139 -17.16 13.62 -4.13
C ASP A 139 -18.63 13.67 -3.71
N ASN A 140 -19.01 12.84 -2.73
CA ASN A 140 -20.36 12.88 -2.16
C ASN A 140 -20.65 14.21 -1.45
N LYS A 141 -19.69 14.73 -0.68
CA LYS A 141 -19.84 16.02 0.01
C LYS A 141 -19.91 17.19 -0.96
N ASP A 142 -19.14 17.16 -2.03
CA ASP A 142 -19.20 18.16 -3.10
C ASP A 142 -20.57 18.16 -3.79
N GLY A 143 -21.10 16.97 -4.10
CA GLY A 143 -22.46 16.83 -4.62
C GLY A 143 -23.54 17.40 -3.70
N GLU A 144 -23.44 17.16 -2.39
CA GLU A 144 -24.35 17.75 -1.40
C GLU A 144 -24.21 19.28 -1.30
N TYR A 145 -22.99 19.80 -1.36
CA TYR A 145 -22.74 21.24 -1.38
C TYR A 145 -23.35 21.89 -2.63
N HIS A 146 -23.18 21.27 -3.80
CA HIS A 146 -23.77 21.76 -5.04
C HIS A 146 -25.31 21.83 -4.97
N LYS A 147 -25.97 20.82 -4.39
CA LYS A 147 -27.43 20.84 -4.14
C LYS A 147 -27.83 21.98 -3.19
N LEU A 148 -27.03 22.25 -2.16
CA LEU A 148 -27.29 23.35 -1.22
C LEU A 148 -27.18 24.70 -1.92
N VAL A 149 -26.12 24.92 -2.71
CA VAL A 149 -25.92 26.15 -3.48
C VAL A 149 -27.08 26.39 -4.44
N LYS A 150 -27.53 25.35 -5.15
CA LYS A 150 -28.69 25.47 -6.05
C LYS A 150 -29.95 25.95 -5.31
N ARG A 151 -30.27 25.33 -4.16
CA ARG A 151 -31.41 25.75 -3.33
C ARG A 151 -31.28 27.18 -2.83
N TYR A 152 -30.07 27.60 -2.45
CA TYR A 152 -29.83 28.98 -2.01
C TYR A 152 -30.09 29.99 -3.14
N VAL A 153 -29.60 29.71 -4.35
CA VAL A 153 -29.85 30.55 -5.53
C VAL A 153 -31.35 30.63 -5.84
N ASP A 154 -32.06 29.49 -5.82
CA ASP A 154 -33.49 29.46 -6.06
C ASP A 154 -34.26 30.32 -5.02
N CYS A 155 -33.90 30.21 -3.74
CA CYS A 155 -34.47 31.04 -2.68
C CYS A 155 -34.19 32.53 -2.87
N GLN A 156 -32.96 32.91 -3.26
CA GLN A 156 -32.61 34.30 -3.55
C GLN A 156 -33.44 34.86 -4.71
N GLN A 157 -33.62 34.09 -5.78
CA GLN A 157 -34.45 34.50 -6.92
C GLN A 157 -35.91 34.70 -6.50
N GLN A 158 -36.48 33.79 -5.70
CA GLN A 158 -37.84 33.93 -5.17
C GLN A 158 -38.00 35.17 -4.28
N LEU A 159 -37.04 35.43 -3.40
CA LEU A 159 -37.02 36.63 -2.55
C LEU A 159 -36.95 37.91 -3.39
N SER A 160 -36.10 37.93 -4.42
CA SER A 160 -35.98 39.06 -5.35
C SER A 160 -37.31 39.34 -6.05
N LEU A 161 -37.92 38.32 -6.66
CA LEU A 161 -39.24 38.42 -7.31
C LEU A 161 -40.31 38.95 -6.36
N ARG A 162 -40.37 38.43 -5.13
CA ARG A 162 -41.34 38.87 -4.12
C ARG A 162 -41.13 40.33 -3.72
N SER A 163 -39.87 40.76 -3.59
CA SER A 163 -39.54 42.16 -3.28
C SER A 163 -40.05 43.10 -4.38
N THR A 164 -39.82 42.76 -5.65
CA THR A 164 -40.31 43.53 -6.80
C THR A 164 -41.82 43.62 -6.82
N LEU A 165 -42.53 42.49 -6.65
CA LEU A 165 -44.00 42.46 -6.64
C LEU A 165 -44.62 43.26 -5.49
N LEU A 166 -44.00 43.27 -4.31
CA LEU A 166 -44.46 44.09 -3.19
C LEU A 166 -44.27 45.59 -3.48
N HIS A 167 -43.11 45.97 -4.01
CA HIS A 167 -42.85 47.35 -4.40
C HIS A 167 -43.85 47.83 -5.48
N ASP A 168 -44.13 47.00 -6.49
CA ASP A 168 -45.09 47.35 -7.54
C ASP A 168 -46.51 47.54 -6.99
N ASN A 169 -46.95 46.65 -6.08
CA ASN A 169 -48.24 46.78 -5.41
C ASN A 169 -48.35 48.05 -4.56
N ASP A 170 -47.31 48.40 -3.81
CA ASP A 170 -47.29 49.62 -3.00
C ASP A 170 -47.37 50.86 -3.89
N THR A 171 -46.69 50.84 -5.03
CA THR A 171 -46.70 51.92 -6.02
C THR A 171 -48.08 52.06 -6.68
N ILE A 172 -48.72 50.95 -7.03
CA ILE A 172 -50.09 50.92 -7.59
C ILE A 172 -51.09 51.44 -6.56
N GLN A 173 -50.99 51.04 -5.29
CA GLN A 173 -51.88 51.52 -4.23
C GLN A 173 -51.72 53.02 -3.97
N LEU A 174 -50.48 53.53 -3.97
CA LEU A 174 -50.18 54.96 -3.85
C LEU A 174 -50.74 55.76 -5.03
N ASN A 175 -50.55 55.30 -6.27
CA ASN A 175 -51.13 55.94 -7.45
C ASN A 175 -52.67 55.89 -7.46
N ARG A 176 -53.29 54.82 -6.94
CA ARG A 176 -54.75 54.76 -6.79
C ARG A 176 -55.28 55.75 -5.76
N ARG A 177 -54.55 55.96 -4.65
CA ARG A 177 -54.89 56.96 -3.63
C ARG A 177 -54.69 58.39 -4.14
N SER A 178 -53.64 58.67 -4.91
CA SER A 178 -53.44 59.99 -5.53
C SER A 178 -54.57 60.32 -6.52
N HIS A 179 -54.94 59.39 -7.41
CA HIS A 179 -56.04 59.58 -8.35
C HIS A 179 -57.42 59.77 -7.69
N LYS A 180 -57.69 59.09 -6.55
CA LYS A 180 -58.91 59.36 -5.76
C LYS A 180 -58.91 60.75 -5.12
N ASN A 181 -57.74 61.25 -4.70
CA ASN A 181 -57.62 62.58 -4.09
C ASN A 181 -57.70 63.72 -5.12
N PHE A 182 -57.45 63.46 -6.41
CA PHE A 182 -57.66 64.46 -7.47
C PHE A 182 -59.11 64.54 -8.00
N SER A 183 -60.00 63.62 -7.60
CA SER A 183 -61.40 63.60 -8.02
C SER A 183 -62.32 64.54 -7.22
N SER A 184 -61.81 65.29 -6.25
CA SER A 184 -62.62 66.21 -5.42
C SER A 184 -62.10 67.65 -5.47
N ARG A 185 -62.01 68.22 -6.67
CA ARG A 185 -62.05 69.67 -6.87
C ARG A 185 -63.37 70.03 -7.55
N ARG A 186 -64.42 70.31 -6.76
CA ARG A 186 -65.53 71.13 -7.23
C ARG A 186 -64.96 72.52 -7.51
N SER A 187 -64.92 72.90 -8.78
CA SER A 187 -64.76 74.28 -9.20
C SER A 187 -65.92 75.12 -8.66
N LEU A 188 -65.64 76.05 -7.75
CA LEU A 188 -66.53 77.17 -7.45
C LEU A 188 -66.22 78.26 -8.47
N SER A 189 -67.12 78.51 -9.42
CA SER A 189 -67.09 79.78 -10.17
C SER A 189 -67.58 80.87 -9.24
N VAL A 190 -66.77 81.93 -9.11
CA VAL A 190 -67.15 83.16 -8.44
C VAL A 190 -67.83 84.02 -9.49
N ASP A 191 -69.16 84.05 -9.49
CA ASP A 191 -69.91 85.04 -10.25
C ASP A 191 -69.84 86.38 -9.53
N VAL A 192 -69.06 87.29 -10.12
CA VAL A 192 -69.04 88.72 -9.78
C VAL A 192 -70.36 89.33 -10.26
N ILE A 193 -71.29 89.59 -9.34
CA ILE A 193 -72.44 90.44 -9.61
C ILE A 193 -72.15 91.84 -9.09
N THR A 194 -71.74 92.72 -9.99
CA THR A 194 -71.81 94.17 -9.86
C THR A 194 -73.26 94.63 -10.00
N ARG A 195 -73.83 95.29 -8.99
CA ARG A 195 -74.90 96.27 -9.21
C ARG A 195 -74.76 97.49 -8.29
N LYS A 196 -74.88 98.63 -8.97
CA LYS A 196 -74.90 100.05 -8.58
C LYS A 196 -75.61 100.35 -7.26
#